data_AF-X1F615-F1
#
_entry.id   AF-X1F615-F1
#
_cell.length_a   1.000
_cell.length_b   1.000
_cell.length_c   1.000
_cell.angle_alpha   90.00
_cell.angle_beta   90.00
_cell.angle_gamma   90.00
#
_symmetry.space_group_name_H-M   'P 1'
#
loop_
_entity.id
_entity.type
_entity.pdbx_description
1 polymer ?
#
loop_
_entity_poly.entity_id
_entity_poly.type
_entity_poly.pdbx_seq_one_letter_code
_entity_poly.pdbx_strand_id
1 'polypeptide(L)'
;MSNNIITPVGRIVQGDAFKPNTTNQLGQPLVDKHGQPRVDFFMALAVEKNNPDWPDFKAELDQVAAAAWPGGQSLAPNFSFKIADGDGFDDHGKPNNAKEGFAGCWVLKASNGFAPQRVTTGGVSVINEGTGMLKRGDFARFVVTSSGNNNPQKPGIYINL
;
A
#
# COMPACT_ATOMS: atom_id res chain seq x y z
N MET A 1 -17.72 -4.39 -9.09
CA MET A 1 -17.75 -4.24 -7.62
C MET A 1 -16.31 -4.34 -7.15
N SER A 2 -15.83 -3.36 -6.39
CA SER A 2 -14.49 -3.45 -5.79
C SER A 2 -14.59 -4.36 -4.57
N ASN A 3 -13.95 -5.53 -4.61
CA ASN A 3 -13.93 -6.43 -3.46
C ASN A 3 -12.97 -5.87 -2.40
N ASN A 4 -13.41 -5.89 -1.15
CA ASN A 4 -12.54 -5.58 -0.02
C ASN A 4 -11.64 -6.78 0.26
N ILE A 5 -10.34 -6.54 0.25
CA ILE A 5 -9.28 -7.51 0.51
C ILE A 5 -8.69 -7.16 1.88
N ILE A 6 -8.55 -8.13 2.77
CA ILE A 6 -7.93 -7.92 4.08
C ILE A 6 -6.48 -8.37 4.00
N THR A 7 -5.54 -7.50 4.38
CA THR A 7 -4.12 -7.86 4.40
C THR A 7 -3.82 -8.84 5.55
N PRO A 8 -2.73 -9.60 5.46
CA PRO A 8 -2.10 -10.19 6.64
C PRO A 8 -1.81 -9.13 7.70
N VAL A 9 -1.59 -9.57 8.94
CA VAL A 9 -1.07 -8.68 9.99
C VAL A 9 0.35 -8.29 9.63
N GLY A 10 0.67 -7.00 9.74
CA GLY A 10 2.02 -6.50 9.56
C GLY A 10 2.31 -5.25 10.38
N ARG A 11 3.57 -4.80 10.37
CA ARG A 11 4.03 -3.60 11.07
C ARG A 11 3.89 -2.37 10.17
N ILE A 12 3.33 -1.29 10.68
CA ILE A 12 3.26 -0.01 9.95
C ILE A 12 4.68 0.57 9.90
N VAL A 13 5.26 0.69 8.71
CA VAL A 13 6.66 1.11 8.52
C VAL A 13 6.78 2.49 7.86
N GLN A 14 5.77 2.94 7.13
CA GLN A 14 5.74 4.27 6.52
C GLN A 14 4.33 4.84 6.51
N GLY A 15 4.25 6.17 6.36
CA GLY A 15 2.99 6.87 6.24
C GLY A 15 2.29 7.16 7.57
N ASP A 16 1.06 7.64 7.47
CA ASP A 16 0.24 8.09 8.60
C ASP A 16 -1.25 7.98 8.24
N ALA A 17 -2.05 7.41 9.15
CA ALA A 17 -3.49 7.21 8.96
C ALA A 17 -4.33 8.48 9.18
N PHE A 18 -3.74 9.50 9.82
CA PHE A 18 -4.39 10.74 10.26
C PHE A 18 -3.90 11.94 9.45
N LYS A 19 -2.66 11.92 8.97
CA LYS A 19 -2.03 13.02 8.23
C LYS A 19 -1.78 12.65 6.78
N PRO A 20 -2.45 13.31 5.82
CA PRO A 20 -2.17 13.03 4.43
C PRO A 20 -0.91 13.76 3.96
N ASN A 21 -0.32 13.24 2.88
CA ASN A 21 0.66 13.96 2.09
C ASN A 21 -0.05 15.06 1.28
N THR A 22 0.57 16.24 1.21
CA THR A 22 0.12 17.37 0.39
C THR A 22 1.09 17.70 -0.73
N THR A 23 2.28 17.09 -0.73
CA THR A 23 3.34 17.33 -1.72
C THR A 23 3.86 16.03 -2.32
N ASN A 24 4.38 16.10 -3.55
CA ASN A 24 5.11 15.01 -4.18
C ASN A 24 6.56 14.89 -3.65
N GLN A 25 7.33 13.96 -4.20
CA GLN A 25 8.73 13.72 -3.82
C GLN A 25 9.67 14.92 -4.09
N LEU A 26 9.27 15.86 -4.96
CA LEU A 26 10.00 17.10 -5.26
C LEU A 26 9.54 18.28 -4.40
N GLY A 27 8.63 18.05 -3.43
CA GLY A 27 8.07 19.09 -2.57
C GLY A 27 7.00 19.96 -3.25
N GLN A 28 6.56 19.61 -4.47
CA GLN A 28 5.52 20.36 -5.18
C GLN A 28 4.14 19.91 -4.71
N PRO A 29 3.12 20.80 -4.66
CA PRO A 29 1.76 20.43 -4.29
C PRO A 29 1.21 19.27 -5.12
N LEU A 30 0.51 18.35 -4.46
CA LEU A 30 -0.25 17.32 -5.16
C LEU A 30 -1.47 17.96 -5.82
N VAL A 31 -1.62 17.71 -7.11
CA VAL A 31 -2.80 18.09 -7.87
C VAL A 31 -3.45 16.87 -8.53
N ASP A 32 -4.75 16.94 -8.76
CA ASP A 32 -5.47 15.98 -9.58
C ASP A 32 -5.24 16.20 -11.08
N LYS A 33 -5.90 15.41 -11.92
CA LYS A 33 -5.82 15.53 -13.38
C LYS A 33 -6.35 16.86 -13.95
N HIS A 34 -7.07 17.64 -13.15
CA HIS A 34 -7.63 18.95 -13.50
C HIS A 34 -6.82 20.11 -12.90
N GLY A 35 -5.67 19.81 -12.25
CA GLY A 35 -4.83 20.81 -11.62
C GLY A 35 -5.36 21.30 -10.27
N GLN A 36 -6.40 20.67 -9.70
CA GLN A 36 -6.94 21.05 -8.40
C GLN A 36 -6.13 20.43 -7.27
N PRO A 37 -5.91 21.15 -6.15
CA PRO A 37 -5.21 20.59 -5.00
C PRO A 37 -5.86 19.28 -4.54
N ARG A 38 -5.02 18.26 -4.30
CA ARG A 38 -5.45 17.00 -3.71
C ARG A 38 -4.55 16.63 -2.54
N VAL A 39 -5.00 15.68 -1.75
CA VAL A 39 -4.20 15.06 -0.69
C VAL A 39 -4.11 13.56 -0.93
N ASP A 40 -3.17 12.90 -0.28
CA ASP A 40 -2.95 11.46 -0.39
C ASP A 40 -2.66 10.88 0.99
N PHE A 41 -3.58 10.09 1.54
CA PHE A 41 -3.29 9.28 2.71
C PHE A 41 -2.51 8.07 2.24
N PHE A 42 -1.31 7.89 2.79
CA PHE A 42 -0.40 6.82 2.41
C PHE A 42 -0.03 6.04 3.66
N MET A 43 -0.04 4.71 3.56
CA MET A 43 0.51 3.83 4.57
C MET A 43 1.26 2.65 3.94
N ALA A 44 2.32 2.20 4.59
CA ALA A 44 3.03 0.99 4.21
C ALA A 44 3.04 -0.04 5.35
N LEU A 45 2.67 -1.27 5.02
CA LEU A 45 2.62 -2.41 5.92
C LEU A 45 3.73 -3.40 5.57
N ALA A 46 4.63 -3.67 6.52
CA ALA A 46 5.63 -4.73 6.41
C ALA A 46 5.05 -6.04 6.96
N VAL A 47 4.90 -7.03 6.08
CA VAL A 47 4.43 -8.38 6.41
C VAL A 47 5.62 -9.32 6.32
N GLU A 48 5.88 -10.12 7.35
CA GLU A 48 6.99 -11.07 7.36
C GLU A 48 6.89 -12.05 6.18
N LYS A 49 8.01 -12.38 5.55
CA LYS A 49 8.03 -13.26 4.36
C LYS A 49 7.54 -14.69 4.65
N ASN A 50 7.61 -15.13 5.90
CA ASN A 50 7.11 -16.42 6.37
C ASN A 50 5.66 -16.36 6.88
N ASN A 51 4.97 -15.21 6.79
CA ASN A 51 3.60 -15.08 7.24
C ASN A 51 2.69 -16.05 6.46
N PRO A 52 1.94 -16.94 7.14
CA PRO A 52 1.15 -17.98 6.47
C PRO A 52 -0.02 -17.42 5.64
N ASP A 53 -0.51 -16.21 5.94
CA ASP A 53 -1.62 -15.57 5.23
C ASP A 53 -1.14 -14.85 3.94
N TRP A 54 0.18 -14.67 3.77
CA TRP A 54 0.75 -13.94 2.63
C TRP A 54 0.46 -14.57 1.26
N PRO A 55 0.62 -15.90 1.05
CA PRO A 55 0.38 -16.52 -0.24
C PRO A 55 -1.06 -16.29 -0.75
N ASP A 56 -2.06 -16.41 0.11
CA ASP A 56 -3.47 -16.24 -0.27
C ASP A 56 -3.77 -14.78 -0.63
N PHE A 57 -3.29 -13.83 0.19
CA PHE A 57 -3.41 -12.41 -0.10
C PHE A 57 -2.74 -12.03 -1.43
N LYS A 58 -1.54 -12.56 -1.69
CA LYS A 58 -0.82 -12.29 -2.93
C LYS A 58 -1.53 -12.90 -4.14
N ALA A 59 -2.09 -14.10 -4.01
CA ALA A 59 -2.88 -14.74 -5.05
C ALA A 59 -4.12 -13.92 -5.43
N GLU A 60 -4.79 -13.29 -4.46
CA GLU A 60 -5.93 -12.41 -4.74
C GLU A 60 -5.50 -11.15 -5.52
N LEU A 61 -4.37 -10.53 -5.16
CA LEU A 61 -3.81 -9.42 -5.94
C LEU A 61 -3.39 -9.83 -7.35
N ASP A 62 -2.85 -11.04 -7.52
CA ASP A 62 -2.49 -11.58 -8.84
C ASP A 62 -3.71 -11.81 -9.72
N GLN A 63 -4.82 -12.26 -9.16
CA GLN A 63 -6.09 -12.36 -9.88
C GLN A 63 -6.58 -10.99 -10.35
N VAL A 64 -6.51 -9.97 -9.50
CA VAL A 64 -6.87 -8.59 -9.88
C VAL A 64 -5.94 -8.07 -10.99
N ALA A 65 -4.63 -8.32 -10.87
CA ALA A 65 -3.66 -7.91 -11.88
C ALA A 65 -3.91 -8.59 -13.23
N ALA A 66 -4.13 -9.90 -13.25
CA ALA A 66 -4.41 -10.66 -14.47
C ALA A 66 -5.72 -10.23 -15.13
N ALA A 67 -6.77 -9.96 -14.33
CA ALA A 67 -8.05 -9.49 -14.85
C ALA A 67 -7.95 -8.07 -15.44
N ALA A 68 -7.19 -7.18 -14.79
CA ALA A 68 -6.97 -5.82 -15.27
C ALA A 68 -6.02 -5.74 -16.49
N TRP A 69 -5.12 -6.70 -16.62
CA TRP A 69 -4.08 -6.75 -17.64
C TRP A 69 -4.04 -8.11 -18.37
N PRO A 70 -5.07 -8.43 -19.17
CA PRO A 70 -5.25 -9.75 -19.77
C PRO A 70 -4.22 -10.09 -20.86
N GLY A 71 -3.44 -9.11 -21.32
CA GLY A 71 -2.38 -9.30 -22.32
C GLY A 71 -1.06 -9.80 -21.73
N GLY A 72 -1.03 -10.20 -20.45
CA GLY A 72 0.18 -10.68 -19.78
C GLY A 72 1.09 -9.58 -19.24
N GLN A 73 0.64 -8.32 -19.23
CA GLN A 73 1.45 -7.20 -18.73
C GLN A 73 1.77 -7.32 -17.23
N SER A 74 0.97 -8.07 -16.47
CA SER A 74 1.25 -8.40 -15.06
C SER A 74 2.53 -9.21 -14.83
N LEU A 75 3.07 -9.84 -15.89
CA LEU A 75 4.34 -10.58 -15.86
C LEU A 75 5.54 -9.70 -16.20
N ALA A 76 5.33 -8.44 -16.62
CA ALA A 76 6.41 -7.56 -17.01
C ALA A 76 7.26 -7.14 -15.80
N PRO A 77 8.60 -7.04 -15.91
CA PRO A 77 9.47 -6.63 -14.79
C PRO A 77 9.15 -5.25 -14.21
N ASN A 78 8.55 -4.36 -15.00
CA ASN A 78 8.16 -3.01 -14.59
C ASN A 78 6.73 -2.92 -14.04
N PHE A 79 6.04 -4.05 -13.84
CA PHE A 79 4.68 -4.05 -13.34
C PHE A 79 4.62 -3.60 -11.87
N SER A 80 3.76 -2.61 -11.59
CA SER A 80 3.62 -2.04 -10.24
C SER A 80 2.55 -2.78 -9.43
N PHE A 81 2.95 -3.81 -8.69
CA PHE A 81 2.09 -4.50 -7.68
C PHE A 81 1.86 -3.69 -6.40
N LYS A 82 2.53 -2.54 -6.23
CA LYS A 82 2.56 -1.77 -4.97
C LYS A 82 3.11 -2.58 -3.79
N ILE A 83 3.89 -3.61 -4.06
CA ILE A 83 4.64 -4.41 -3.08
C ILE A 83 6.12 -4.23 -3.38
N ALA A 84 6.93 -4.00 -2.35
CA ALA A 84 8.38 -4.01 -2.43
C ALA A 84 8.94 -5.22 -1.70
N ASP A 85 10.02 -5.80 -2.23
CA ASP A 85 10.85 -6.75 -1.49
C ASP A 85 11.72 -5.97 -0.49
N GLY A 86 11.49 -6.19 0.80
CA GLY A 86 12.23 -5.57 1.88
C GLY A 86 13.71 -5.93 1.93
N ASP A 87 14.11 -7.06 1.32
CA ASP A 87 15.51 -7.47 1.20
C ASP A 87 16.12 -7.11 -0.17
N GLY A 88 15.31 -6.58 -1.08
CA GLY A 88 15.73 -6.13 -2.40
C GLY A 88 16.28 -4.71 -2.42
N PHE A 89 16.18 -4.08 -3.59
CA PHE A 89 16.59 -2.69 -3.83
C PHE A 89 15.37 -1.85 -4.26
N ASP A 90 15.44 -0.54 -4.04
CA ASP A 90 14.47 0.38 -4.65
C ASP A 90 14.85 0.79 -6.08
N ASP A 91 13.99 1.59 -6.71
CA ASP A 91 14.15 2.09 -8.08
C ASP A 91 15.44 2.92 -8.28
N HIS A 92 16.12 3.32 -7.20
CA HIS A 92 17.40 4.03 -7.24
C HIS A 92 18.60 3.13 -6.88
N GLY A 93 18.39 1.81 -6.78
CA GLY A 93 19.43 0.85 -6.42
C GLY A 93 19.85 0.92 -4.96
N LYS A 94 19.09 1.59 -4.09
CA LYS A 94 19.38 1.64 -2.65
C LYS A 94 18.76 0.40 -1.98
N PRO A 95 19.50 -0.29 -1.09
CA PRO A 95 18.99 -1.49 -0.43
C PRO A 95 17.79 -1.14 0.46
N ASN A 96 16.71 -1.90 0.32
CA ASN A 96 15.49 -1.74 1.10
C ASN A 96 15.68 -2.17 2.56
N ASN A 97 16.55 -3.14 2.83
CA ASN A 97 16.79 -3.66 4.18
C ASN A 97 17.40 -2.62 5.14
N ALA A 98 17.99 -1.55 4.60
CA ALA A 98 18.48 -0.41 5.38
C ALA A 98 17.34 0.50 5.89
N LYS A 99 16.11 0.31 5.40
CA LYS A 99 14.91 1.03 5.86
C LYS A 99 14.36 0.30 7.09
N GLU A 100 14.03 1.05 8.14
CA GLU A 100 13.54 0.47 9.39
C GLU A 100 12.30 -0.40 9.16
N GLY A 101 12.35 -1.66 9.62
CA GLY A 101 11.24 -2.60 9.55
C GLY A 101 11.04 -3.28 8.18
N PHE A 102 11.92 -3.07 7.20
CA PHE A 102 11.79 -3.70 5.88
C PHE A 102 12.44 -5.08 5.80
N ALA A 103 13.59 -5.30 6.46
CA ALA A 103 14.33 -6.55 6.36
C ALA A 103 13.45 -7.77 6.70
N GLY A 104 13.53 -8.82 5.89
CA GLY A 104 12.75 -10.06 6.05
C GLY A 104 11.25 -9.93 5.73
N CYS A 105 10.79 -8.81 5.18
CA CYS A 105 9.37 -8.53 4.93
C CYS A 105 9.04 -8.27 3.46
N TRP A 106 7.79 -8.55 3.09
CA TRP A 106 7.13 -7.90 1.97
C TRP A 106 6.51 -6.58 2.43
N VAL A 107 6.73 -5.50 1.69
CA VAL A 107 6.21 -4.18 2.05
C VAL A 107 5.11 -3.75 1.11
N LEU A 108 3.87 -3.83 1.59
CA LEU A 108 2.67 -3.40 0.90
C LEU A 108 2.50 -1.88 1.04
N LYS A 109 2.28 -1.18 -0.07
CA LYS A 109 2.07 0.27 -0.12
C LYS A 109 0.65 0.58 -0.58
N ALA A 110 -0.14 1.19 0.29
CA ALA A 110 -1.53 1.54 0.00
C ALA A 110 -1.73 3.05 0.13
N SER A 111 -2.55 3.61 -0.75
CA SER A 111 -2.83 5.04 -0.77
C SER A 111 -4.23 5.36 -1.29
N ASN A 112 -4.86 6.40 -0.77
CA ASN A 112 -6.12 6.92 -1.30
C ASN A 112 -6.22 8.45 -1.09
N GLY A 113 -7.23 9.08 -1.69
CA GLY A 113 -7.47 10.52 -1.57
C GLY A 113 -8.30 10.95 -0.36
N PHE A 114 -8.72 10.00 0.51
CA PHE A 114 -9.68 10.25 1.59
C PHE A 114 -9.19 9.60 2.89
N ALA A 115 -9.42 10.23 4.04
CA ALA A 115 -8.95 9.69 5.31
C ALA A 115 -9.50 8.26 5.53
N PRO A 116 -8.66 7.23 5.69
CA PRO A 116 -9.12 5.84 5.80
C PRO A 116 -9.89 5.63 7.09
N GLN A 117 -10.92 4.77 7.10
CA GLN A 117 -11.58 4.43 8.36
C GLN A 117 -10.59 3.68 9.27
N ARG A 118 -10.57 4.05 10.56
CA ARG A 118 -9.64 3.49 11.55
C ARG A 118 -10.43 2.89 12.69
N VAL A 119 -10.27 1.60 12.95
CA VAL A 119 -11.01 0.88 13.98
C VAL A 119 -10.09 -0.04 14.77
N THR A 120 -10.46 -0.31 16.02
CA THR A 120 -9.80 -1.32 16.85
C THR A 120 -10.04 -2.73 16.30
N THR A 121 -9.27 -3.70 16.79
CA THR A 121 -9.52 -5.12 16.53
C THR A 121 -11.00 -5.46 16.76
N GLY A 122 -11.61 -6.15 15.80
CA GLY A 122 -13.04 -6.49 15.83
C GLY A 122 -13.99 -5.39 15.36
N GLY A 123 -13.48 -4.21 14.95
CA GLY A 123 -14.31 -3.13 14.40
C GLY A 123 -15.16 -2.38 15.44
N VAL A 124 -14.86 -2.56 16.73
CA VAL A 124 -15.74 -2.14 17.84
C VAL A 124 -15.70 -0.63 18.07
N SER A 125 -14.52 -0.01 17.97
CA SER A 125 -14.32 1.40 18.29
C SER A 125 -13.54 2.13 17.21
N VAL A 126 -13.95 3.36 16.90
CA VAL A 126 -13.17 4.25 16.01
C VAL A 126 -11.91 4.72 16.73
N ILE A 127 -10.78 4.65 16.02
CA ILE A 127 -9.50 5.16 16.49
C ILE A 127 -9.32 6.60 16.01
N ASN A 128 -9.02 7.51 16.94
CA ASN A 128 -8.72 8.92 16.70
C ASN A 128 -7.23 9.20 16.91
N GLU A 129 -6.69 10.30 16.35
CA GLU A 129 -5.26 10.62 16.43
C GLU A 129 -4.75 10.69 17.88
N GLY A 130 -5.57 11.23 18.79
CA GLY A 130 -5.22 11.37 20.21
C GLY A 130 -5.10 10.06 21.01
N THR A 131 -5.45 8.90 20.45
CA THR A 131 -5.32 7.61 21.16
C THR A 131 -3.89 7.07 21.17
N GLY A 132 -3.01 7.58 20.31
CA GLY A 132 -1.64 7.09 20.17
C GLY A 132 -1.51 5.71 19.50
N MET A 133 -2.59 5.22 18.89
CA MET A 133 -2.64 3.99 18.09
C MET A 133 -2.43 4.29 16.59
N LEU A 134 -2.07 3.26 15.81
CA LEU A 134 -1.82 3.33 14.36
C LEU A 134 -0.64 4.23 13.98
N LYS A 135 0.34 4.38 14.88
CA LYS A 135 1.61 5.02 14.57
C LYS A 135 2.56 4.04 13.89
N ARG A 136 3.58 4.56 13.21
CA ARG A 136 4.70 3.75 12.73
C ARG A 136 5.26 2.92 13.89
N GLY A 137 5.44 1.63 13.65
CA GLY A 137 5.83 0.66 14.65
C GLY A 137 4.69 -0.21 15.19
N ASP A 138 3.44 0.26 15.15
CA ASP A 138 2.28 -0.54 15.55
C ASP A 138 1.97 -1.63 14.50
N PHE A 139 1.34 -2.71 14.93
CA PHE A 139 0.86 -3.78 14.05
C PHE A 139 -0.61 -3.61 13.71
N ALA A 140 -0.97 -3.85 12.44
CA ALA A 140 -2.32 -3.67 11.92
C ALA A 140 -2.63 -4.63 10.77
N ARG A 141 -3.92 -4.68 10.38
CA ARG A 141 -4.37 -5.13 9.06
C ARG A 141 -4.95 -3.93 8.33
N PHE A 142 -4.78 -3.86 7.02
CA PHE A 142 -5.52 -2.93 6.18
C PHE A 142 -6.68 -3.67 5.51
N VAL A 143 -7.83 -3.00 5.43
CA VAL A 143 -8.89 -3.37 4.51
C VAL A 143 -8.64 -2.54 3.27
N VAL A 144 -8.33 -3.19 2.15
CA VAL A 144 -7.96 -2.50 0.92
C VAL A 144 -8.87 -2.90 -0.23
N THR A 145 -8.93 -2.06 -1.26
CA THR A 145 -9.44 -2.45 -2.57
C THR A 145 -8.32 -2.43 -3.58
N SER A 146 -8.43 -3.25 -4.63
CA SER A 146 -7.46 -3.31 -5.71
C SER A 146 -8.13 -3.15 -7.08
N SER A 147 -7.45 -2.47 -8.01
CA SER A 147 -7.92 -2.26 -9.38
C SER A 147 -6.77 -1.93 -10.33
N GLY A 148 -6.94 -2.17 -11.63
CA GLY A 148 -5.95 -1.78 -12.64
C GLY A 148 -5.72 -0.28 -12.70
N ASN A 149 -4.47 0.14 -12.94
CA ASN A 149 -4.12 1.56 -13.00
C ASN A 149 -4.36 2.24 -14.36
N ASN A 150 -4.77 1.47 -15.38
CA ASN A 150 -4.99 1.94 -16.76
C ASN A 150 -3.84 2.78 -17.34
N ASN A 151 -2.60 2.50 -16.95
CA ASN A 151 -1.40 3.15 -17.48
C ASN A 151 -0.56 2.14 -18.29
N PRO A 152 -0.70 2.06 -19.62
CA PRO A 152 0.02 1.10 -20.44
C PRO A 152 1.55 1.26 -20.42
N GLN A 153 2.05 2.48 -20.12
CA GLN A 153 3.49 2.75 -20.05
C GLN A 153 4.12 2.22 -18.75
N LYS A 154 3.34 2.21 -17.66
CA LYS A 154 3.72 1.66 -16.36
C LYS A 154 2.55 0.82 -15.82
N PRO A 155 2.32 -0.37 -16.40
CA PRO A 155 1.18 -1.20 -16.02
C PRO A 155 1.27 -1.57 -14.55
N GLY A 156 0.12 -1.71 -13.91
CA GLY A 156 0.07 -1.99 -12.49
C GLY A 156 -1.33 -2.01 -11.93
N ILE A 157 -1.40 -2.22 -10.62
CA ILE A 157 -2.62 -2.10 -9.83
C ILE A 157 -2.50 -0.94 -8.84
N TYR A 158 -3.64 -0.36 -8.47
CA TYR A 158 -3.79 0.45 -7.27
C TYR A 158 -4.14 -0.45 -6.09
N ILE A 159 -3.65 -0.06 -4.91
CA ILE A 159 -4.08 -0.63 -3.63
C ILE A 159 -4.55 0.55 -2.80
N ASN A 160 -5.86 0.64 -2.58
CA ASN A 160 -6.49 1.77 -1.93
C ASN A 160 -6.87 1.37 -0.50
N LEU A 161 -6.54 2.25 0.46
CA LEU A 161 -6.98 2.17 1.86
C LEU A 161 -8.47 2.46 2.00
#